data_AF-A0A7V0XUP1-F1
#
_entry.id   AF-A0A7V0XUP1-F1
#
_cell.length_a   1.000
_cell.length_b   1.000
_cell.length_c   1.000
_cell.angle_alpha   90.00
_cell.angle_beta   90.00
_cell.angle_gamma   90.00
#
_symmetry.space_group_name_H-M   'P 1'
#
loop_
_entity.id
_entity.type
_entity.pdbx_description
1 polymer ?
#
loop_
_entity_poly.entity_id
_entity_poly.type
_entity_poly.pdbx_seq_one_letter_code
_entity_poly.pdbx_strand_id
1 'polypeptide(L)'
;MKRLLSAIGARRAFLPTTKKLLISGLLLLWTIGCTPQPQTTIAPQTTPGSFAVVGLGPGDADLVTTRALEAIRQADLVFCSAKTKEELSSYVDFTGKELRDGYGVLFRYYGKVCPENADKPSGESGKPRMSCEEYHRHQAEFAALVRTAVAAGRRVVILSGGDPMIYGPDIWSLKELHDLDPQVIPGLSAFNAANAALQVRLGEVILTAPFQREGAGDSIEQLAGHERATLVIFMPRDLKKLFDRLAAVYAAETPVAVVADAGVVGREQVTLGSVAGFQADSSAIDSRRSLIYVGQALATAQYRPAPLRTAGRGKFYLVRVGPGDADLATQRALQVIEKADLIFAQEKIRDRFQAYLTGKQVLTAYHRLFPFYGKDCAAVKAEEQGRERRSCEEYHRQQAEFAALVRAAVAEGKTVAMLDSGDPMIYGPDAWALTELADLDTEVVPGLSCFNAANAALRAGVTEGRHSHSVIFASGWSVGEMAVHQSSMVLFTMRTDFKKFVDTLGRSYAADTPVALVCSAGYADREKVIHGTLGTILEQVGGERPPFEYLLYIGDFLRDSVDYLNR
;
A
#
# COMPACT_ATOMS: atom_id res chain seq x y z
N MET A 1 16.53 -30.24 -68.60
CA MET A 1 16.32 -31.59 -69.15
C MET A 1 15.28 -32.29 -68.28
N LYS A 2 14.07 -32.50 -68.83
CA LYS A 2 12.93 -33.34 -68.38
C LYS A 2 12.47 -33.23 -66.91
N ARG A 3 11.32 -32.56 -66.63
CA ARG A 3 9.90 -33.04 -66.73
C ARG A 3 9.54 -33.95 -65.53
N LEU A 4 8.39 -33.94 -64.85
CA LEU A 4 7.02 -33.40 -65.05
C LEU A 4 6.26 -33.73 -63.73
N LEU A 5 5.43 -32.89 -63.10
CA LEU A 5 3.95 -32.70 -63.24
C LEU A 5 3.54 -31.93 -61.95
N SER A 6 2.91 -30.76 -61.85
CA SER A 6 1.74 -30.17 -62.53
C SER A 6 0.45 -30.98 -62.28
N ALA A 7 -0.72 -30.45 -61.90
CA ALA A 7 -1.17 -29.05 -61.78
C ALA A 7 -2.68 -29.02 -61.44
N ILE A 8 -3.17 -27.85 -60.99
CA ILE A 8 -4.47 -27.19 -61.38
C ILE A 8 -5.78 -27.81 -60.83
N GLY A 9 -6.80 -27.06 -60.40
CA GLY A 9 -7.09 -25.63 -60.44
C GLY A 9 -8.48 -25.33 -59.85
N ALA A 10 -8.69 -24.14 -59.28
CA ALA A 10 -9.47 -23.03 -59.85
C ALA A 10 -10.97 -23.08 -59.48
N ARG A 11 -11.49 -22.22 -58.59
CA ARG A 11 -11.82 -20.76 -58.67
C ARG A 11 -13.30 -20.48 -59.03
N ARG A 12 -13.89 -19.63 -58.17
CA ARG A 12 -14.88 -18.53 -58.40
C ARG A 12 -16.41 -18.82 -58.41
N ALA A 13 -17.03 -18.32 -57.33
CA ALA A 13 -18.03 -17.22 -57.26
C ALA A 13 -19.25 -17.21 -58.20
N PHE A 14 -20.47 -17.06 -57.65
CA PHE A 14 -21.39 -15.90 -57.80
C PHE A 14 -22.70 -16.09 -56.98
N LEU A 15 -23.26 -14.98 -56.46
CA LEU A 15 -24.51 -14.88 -55.68
C LEU A 15 -25.80 -14.98 -56.56
N PRO A 16 -26.99 -14.49 -56.14
CA PRO A 16 -28.04 -15.17 -55.36
C PRO A 16 -29.39 -15.19 -56.11
N THR A 17 -30.39 -15.97 -55.68
CA THR A 17 -31.78 -15.66 -56.09
C THR A 17 -32.85 -16.10 -55.10
N THR A 18 -33.77 -15.16 -54.89
CA THR A 18 -35.04 -15.19 -54.19
C THR A 18 -36.09 -16.04 -54.91
N LYS A 19 -37.06 -16.62 -54.16
CA LYS A 19 -38.52 -16.51 -54.45
C LYS A 19 -39.38 -17.17 -53.36
N LYS A 20 -40.49 -16.48 -53.06
CA LYS A 20 -41.58 -16.80 -52.13
C LYS A 20 -42.59 -17.80 -52.75
N LEU A 21 -43.41 -18.44 -51.89
CA LEU A 21 -44.89 -18.28 -51.76
C LEU A 21 -45.74 -19.59 -51.69
N LEU A 22 -46.76 -19.54 -50.79
CA LEU A 22 -48.03 -20.31 -50.63
C LEU A 22 -47.98 -21.77 -50.10
N ILE A 23 -48.48 -22.09 -48.88
CA ILE A 23 -49.84 -22.10 -48.27
C ILE A 23 -50.69 -23.33 -48.66
N SER A 24 -51.07 -24.10 -47.63
CA SER A 24 -52.29 -24.93 -47.38
C SER A 24 -51.88 -26.29 -46.80
N GLY A 25 -52.37 -26.83 -45.69
CA GLY A 25 -53.39 -26.48 -44.70
C GLY A 25 -53.76 -27.78 -43.97
N LEU A 26 -53.96 -27.77 -42.64
CA LEU A 26 -54.99 -28.55 -41.94
C LEU A 26 -54.96 -28.25 -40.42
N LEU A 27 -56.10 -27.81 -39.90
CA LEU A 27 -56.43 -27.77 -38.48
C LEU A 27 -56.45 -29.18 -37.89
N LEU A 28 -55.86 -29.36 -36.70
CA LEU A 28 -56.40 -30.29 -35.71
C LEU A 28 -56.32 -29.64 -34.32
N LEU A 29 -57.49 -29.36 -33.76
CA LEU A 29 -57.68 -28.94 -32.37
C LEU A 29 -57.29 -30.09 -31.43
N TRP A 30 -56.37 -29.82 -30.50
CA TRP A 30 -56.23 -30.60 -29.26
C TRP A 30 -56.34 -29.64 -28.08
N THR A 31 -57.46 -29.77 -27.37
CA THR A 31 -57.68 -29.21 -26.04
C THR A 31 -56.80 -29.96 -25.05
N ILE A 32 -55.71 -29.35 -24.59
CA ILE A 32 -54.93 -29.82 -23.44
C ILE A 32 -55.17 -28.84 -22.30
N GLY A 33 -55.69 -29.38 -21.19
CA GLY A 33 -56.10 -28.62 -20.02
C GLY A 33 -54.95 -27.86 -19.37
N CYS A 34 -55.24 -26.65 -18.89
CA CYS A 34 -54.43 -25.92 -17.93
C CYS A 34 -54.32 -26.73 -16.63
N THR A 35 -53.22 -27.47 -16.46
CA THR A 35 -52.72 -27.82 -15.13
C THR A 35 -51.82 -26.67 -14.65
N PRO A 36 -52.11 -26.01 -13.51
CA PRO A 36 -51.21 -25.01 -12.96
C PRO A 36 -49.90 -25.70 -12.55
N GLN A 37 -48.79 -25.33 -13.19
CA GLN A 37 -47.46 -25.72 -12.71
C GLN A 37 -47.24 -25.12 -11.32
N PRO A 38 -46.69 -25.88 -10.36
CA PRO A 38 -46.25 -25.30 -9.09
C PRO A 38 -45.19 -24.26 -9.41
N GLN A 39 -45.48 -23.01 -9.04
CA GLN A 39 -44.49 -21.94 -9.03
C GLN A 39 -43.42 -22.35 -8.03
N THR A 40 -42.30 -22.89 -8.52
CA THR A 40 -41.06 -22.91 -7.75
C THR A 40 -40.72 -21.46 -7.47
N THR A 41 -41.03 -21.01 -6.27
CA THR A 41 -40.45 -19.80 -5.68
C THR A 41 -38.95 -19.98 -5.75
N ILE A 42 -38.32 -19.30 -6.70
CA ILE A 42 -36.88 -19.07 -6.67
C ILE A 42 -36.67 -18.29 -5.38
N ALA A 43 -36.13 -18.97 -4.36
CA ALA A 43 -35.69 -18.28 -3.15
C ALA A 43 -34.80 -17.12 -3.60
N PRO A 44 -34.99 -15.90 -3.06
CA PRO A 44 -34.14 -14.77 -3.42
C PRO A 44 -32.69 -15.25 -3.27
N GLN A 45 -31.90 -15.12 -4.34
CA GLN A 45 -30.46 -15.36 -4.26
C GLN A 45 -29.92 -14.32 -3.30
N THR A 46 -29.86 -14.66 -2.01
CA THR A 46 -29.27 -13.83 -0.98
C THR A 46 -27.81 -13.73 -1.35
N THR A 47 -27.38 -12.53 -1.75
CA THR A 47 -25.95 -12.23 -1.91
C THR A 47 -25.22 -12.76 -0.68
N PRO A 48 -24.16 -13.57 -0.84
CA PRO A 48 -23.41 -14.06 0.29
C PRO A 48 -22.96 -12.89 1.16
N GLY A 49 -23.08 -13.02 2.48
CA GLY A 49 -22.52 -12.03 3.39
C GLY A 49 -20.99 -12.00 3.27
N SER A 50 -20.38 -10.93 3.75
CA SER A 50 -18.92 -10.76 3.64
C SER A 50 -18.38 -10.06 4.87
N PHE A 51 -17.12 -10.33 5.21
CA PHE A 51 -16.38 -9.59 6.23
C PHE A 51 -15.15 -8.93 5.62
N ALA A 52 -14.93 -7.65 5.91
CA ALA A 52 -13.74 -6.94 5.48
C ALA A 52 -13.10 -6.11 6.60
N VAL A 53 -11.77 -6.05 6.60
CA VAL A 53 -10.99 -5.11 7.40
C VAL A 53 -10.58 -3.94 6.51
N VAL A 54 -10.96 -2.72 6.90
CA VAL A 54 -10.83 -1.53 6.05
C VAL A 54 -9.86 -0.53 6.66
N GLY A 55 -8.72 -0.29 5.99
CA GLY A 55 -7.77 0.75 6.36
C GLY A 55 -8.25 2.14 6.01
N LEU A 56 -8.26 3.04 6.98
CA LEU A 56 -8.76 4.41 6.81
C LEU A 56 -7.69 5.45 6.46
N GLY A 57 -6.41 5.14 6.69
CA GLY A 57 -5.36 6.17 6.70
C GLY A 57 -5.03 6.67 8.12
N PRO A 58 -3.91 7.38 8.31
CA PRO A 58 -3.38 7.71 9.63
C PRO A 58 -3.85 9.03 10.22
N GLY A 59 -4.52 9.87 9.42
CA GLY A 59 -4.80 11.26 9.75
C GLY A 59 -6.18 11.69 9.30
N ASP A 60 -6.24 12.75 8.49
CA ASP A 60 -7.50 13.32 8.06
C ASP A 60 -8.33 12.35 7.21
N ALA A 61 -9.65 12.52 7.27
CA ALA A 61 -10.61 11.69 6.57
C ALA A 61 -10.48 11.72 5.03
N ASP A 62 -9.80 12.72 4.45
CA ASP A 62 -9.55 12.78 3.01
C ASP A 62 -8.39 11.86 2.56
N LEU A 63 -7.62 11.28 3.48
CA LEU A 63 -6.61 10.27 3.17
C LEU A 63 -7.19 8.86 2.98
N VAL A 64 -8.49 8.68 3.22
CA VAL A 64 -9.19 7.43 2.91
C VAL A 64 -9.26 7.19 1.41
N THR A 65 -9.18 5.94 0.98
CA THR A 65 -9.33 5.57 -0.44
C THR A 65 -10.78 5.51 -0.88
N THR A 66 -11.03 5.67 -2.17
CA THR A 66 -12.37 5.48 -2.74
C THR A 66 -12.88 4.06 -2.50
N ARG A 67 -12.00 3.05 -2.60
CA ARG A 67 -12.30 1.64 -2.31
C ARG A 67 -12.77 1.44 -0.86
N ALA A 68 -12.07 2.03 0.10
CA ALA A 68 -12.47 1.99 1.50
C ALA A 68 -13.84 2.63 1.72
N LEU A 69 -14.07 3.83 1.16
CA LEU A 69 -15.37 4.50 1.27
C LEU A 69 -16.51 3.66 0.69
N GLU A 70 -16.28 3.04 -0.46
CA GLU A 70 -17.31 2.21 -1.11
C GLU A 70 -17.66 0.99 -0.25
N ALA A 71 -16.67 0.31 0.32
CA ALA A 71 -16.92 -0.80 1.24
C ALA A 71 -17.74 -0.38 2.47
N ILE A 72 -17.49 0.81 3.03
CA ILE A 72 -18.25 1.32 4.18
C ILE A 72 -19.68 1.71 3.76
N ARG A 73 -19.85 2.34 2.60
CA ARG A 73 -21.18 2.68 2.03
C ARG A 73 -22.01 1.43 1.76
N GLN A 74 -21.36 0.34 1.40
CA GLN A 74 -21.98 -0.95 1.18
C GLN A 74 -22.25 -1.73 2.49
N ALA A 75 -21.50 -1.50 3.56
CA ALA A 75 -21.67 -2.26 4.80
C ALA A 75 -23.06 -2.07 5.45
N ASP A 76 -23.59 -3.17 5.99
CA ASP A 76 -24.80 -3.21 6.83
C ASP A 76 -24.46 -3.16 8.33
N LEU A 77 -23.27 -3.65 8.70
CA LEU A 77 -22.71 -3.63 10.05
C LEU A 77 -21.30 -3.04 10.00
N VAL A 78 -21.05 -1.97 10.75
CA VAL A 78 -19.76 -1.28 10.83
C VAL A 78 -19.25 -1.30 12.26
N PHE A 79 -18.07 -1.88 12.47
CA PHE A 79 -17.34 -1.79 13.72
C PHE A 79 -16.41 -0.58 13.67
N CYS A 80 -16.74 0.48 14.42
CA CYS A 80 -15.94 1.70 14.49
C CYS A 80 -16.23 2.50 15.75
N SER A 81 -15.28 3.37 16.14
CA SER A 81 -15.49 4.31 17.25
C SER A 81 -16.45 5.44 16.88
N ALA A 82 -17.06 6.09 17.87
CA ALA A 82 -17.84 7.30 17.66
C ALA A 82 -17.03 8.42 16.97
N LYS A 83 -15.75 8.55 17.32
CA LYS A 83 -14.82 9.53 16.69
C LYS A 83 -14.62 9.23 15.20
N THR A 84 -14.37 7.96 14.87
CA THR A 84 -14.18 7.52 13.48
C THR A 84 -15.45 7.77 12.65
N LYS A 85 -16.63 7.54 13.22
CA LYS A 85 -17.91 7.86 12.57
C LYS A 85 -18.02 9.36 12.27
N GLU A 86 -17.68 10.21 13.23
CA GLU A 86 -17.72 11.68 13.08
C GLU A 86 -16.75 12.14 11.97
N GLU A 87 -15.51 11.66 12.00
CA GLU A 87 -14.48 11.98 10.99
C GLU A 87 -14.93 11.61 9.57
N LEU A 88 -15.61 10.47 9.39
CA LEU A 88 -16.07 9.98 8.08
C LEU A 88 -17.44 10.50 7.64
N SER A 89 -18.15 11.24 8.49
CA SER A 89 -19.53 11.67 8.22
C SER A 89 -19.69 12.58 6.98
N SER A 90 -18.61 13.25 6.56
CA SER A 90 -18.57 14.05 5.34
C SER A 90 -18.51 13.21 4.05
N TYR A 91 -18.12 11.93 4.14
CA TYR A 91 -17.95 11.03 2.99
C TYR A 91 -18.92 9.87 2.97
N VAL A 92 -19.48 9.50 4.13
CA VAL A 92 -20.35 8.33 4.32
C VAL A 92 -21.58 8.71 5.13
N ASP A 93 -22.76 8.41 4.58
CA ASP A 93 -23.99 8.38 5.36
C ASP A 93 -24.10 7.04 6.12
N PHE A 94 -24.17 7.14 7.44
CA PHE A 94 -24.33 5.98 8.32
C PHE A 94 -25.79 5.67 8.67
N THR A 95 -26.75 6.42 8.12
CA THR A 95 -28.19 6.17 8.32
C THR A 95 -28.57 4.77 7.86
N GLY A 96 -29.29 4.04 8.70
CA GLY A 96 -29.71 2.66 8.41
C GLY A 96 -28.63 1.59 8.59
N LYS A 97 -27.39 1.96 8.95
CA LYS A 97 -26.31 1.00 9.26
C LYS A 97 -26.32 0.66 10.74
N GLU A 98 -26.04 -0.61 11.07
CA GLU A 98 -25.76 -0.99 12.45
C GLU A 98 -24.31 -0.62 12.80
N LEU A 99 -24.12 0.14 13.89
CA LEU A 99 -22.79 0.55 14.36
C LEU A 99 -22.46 -0.13 15.67
N ARG A 100 -21.24 -0.65 15.80
CA ARG A 100 -20.74 -1.27 17.02
C ARG A 100 -19.37 -0.68 17.39
N ASP A 101 -19.28 -0.17 18.61
CA ASP A 101 -18.02 0.31 19.21
C ASP A 101 -17.54 -0.69 20.28
N GLY A 102 -16.32 -0.53 20.79
CA GLY A 102 -15.73 -1.36 21.85
C GLY A 102 -14.99 -2.60 21.35
N TYR A 103 -14.91 -2.77 20.03
CA TYR A 103 -14.24 -3.88 19.36
C TYR A 103 -12.90 -3.52 18.74
N GLY A 104 -12.53 -2.23 18.76
CA GLY A 104 -11.18 -1.81 18.37
C GLY A 104 -10.17 -2.30 19.41
N VAL A 105 -9.11 -3.00 18.96
CA VAL A 105 -7.97 -3.45 19.79
C VAL A 105 -8.26 -4.70 20.67
N LEU A 106 -8.90 -5.75 20.12
CA LEU A 106 -9.13 -7.05 20.80
C LEU A 106 -8.04 -8.11 20.54
N PHE A 107 -6.77 -7.79 20.79
CA PHE A 107 -5.66 -8.69 20.43
C PHE A 107 -4.64 -9.01 21.52
N ARG A 108 -4.65 -8.29 22.65
CA ARG A 108 -3.54 -8.34 23.64
C ARG A 108 -3.23 -9.75 24.14
N TYR A 109 -4.24 -10.62 24.23
CA TYR A 109 -4.14 -12.01 24.66
C TYR A 109 -4.56 -13.02 23.59
N TYR A 110 -4.59 -12.63 22.32
CA TYR A 110 -4.98 -13.55 21.25
C TYR A 110 -4.08 -14.78 21.24
N GLY A 111 -4.70 -15.97 21.22
CA GLY A 111 -3.99 -17.25 21.19
C GLY A 111 -3.14 -17.55 22.43
N LYS A 112 -3.21 -16.73 23.49
CA LYS A 112 -2.45 -16.91 24.73
C LYS A 112 -3.35 -17.46 25.83
N VAL A 113 -2.81 -18.35 26.67
CA VAL A 113 -3.48 -18.77 27.90
C VAL A 113 -3.48 -17.62 28.90
N CYS A 114 -4.58 -17.43 29.62
CA CYS A 114 -4.62 -16.41 30.66
C CYS A 114 -3.70 -16.77 31.83
N PRO A 115 -2.80 -15.86 32.25
CA PRO A 115 -1.92 -16.15 33.37
C PRO A 115 -2.72 -16.33 34.67
N GLU A 116 -2.27 -17.23 35.54
CA GLU A 116 -2.84 -17.38 36.88
C GLU A 116 -2.69 -16.06 37.65
N ASN A 117 -3.76 -15.59 38.28
CA ASN A 117 -3.83 -14.27 38.94
C ASN A 117 -3.59 -13.07 38.01
N ALA A 118 -4.15 -13.10 36.80
CA ALA A 118 -4.14 -11.94 35.89
C ALA A 118 -4.97 -10.78 36.43
N ASP A 119 -4.41 -10.01 37.37
CA ASP A 119 -4.96 -8.72 37.77
C ASP A 119 -5.15 -7.82 36.55
N LYS A 120 -6.09 -6.86 36.63
CA LYS A 120 -6.26 -5.85 35.58
C LYS A 120 -4.94 -5.08 35.43
N PRO A 121 -4.20 -5.19 34.31
CA PRO A 121 -2.99 -4.41 34.16
C PRO A 121 -3.36 -2.93 34.15
N SER A 122 -2.65 -2.09 34.91
CA SER A 122 -2.80 -0.64 34.79
C SER A 122 -2.40 -0.21 33.38
N GLY A 123 -3.25 0.59 32.72
CA GLY A 123 -2.89 1.21 31.46
C GLY A 123 -1.80 2.27 31.65
N GLU A 124 -1.07 2.62 30.59
CA GLU A 124 -0.14 3.78 30.55
C GLU A 124 -0.82 5.12 30.88
N SER A 125 -2.15 5.14 31.01
CA SER A 125 -3.00 6.30 31.32
C SER A 125 -3.68 6.21 32.70
N GLY A 126 -3.30 5.24 33.54
CA GLY A 126 -3.93 5.04 34.86
C GLY A 126 -5.35 4.46 34.81
N LYS A 127 -5.91 4.18 33.63
CA LYS A 127 -7.21 3.50 33.48
C LYS A 127 -7.04 1.98 33.63
N PRO A 128 -7.95 1.28 34.33
CA PRO A 128 -7.92 -0.17 34.41
C PRO A 128 -8.16 -0.78 33.02
N ARG A 129 -7.25 -1.66 32.56
CA ARG A 129 -7.47 -2.46 31.34
C ARG A 129 -8.41 -3.62 31.64
N MET A 130 -9.02 -4.17 30.59
CA MET A 130 -9.72 -5.46 30.64
C MET A 130 -8.77 -6.55 31.17
N SER A 131 -9.30 -7.48 31.98
CA SER A 131 -8.61 -8.71 32.36
C SER A 131 -8.41 -9.60 31.13
N CYS A 132 -7.53 -10.61 31.23
CA CYS A 132 -7.32 -11.55 30.12
C CYS A 132 -8.62 -12.26 29.71
N GLU A 133 -9.41 -12.71 30.69
CA GLU A 133 -10.71 -13.35 30.44
C GLU A 133 -11.71 -12.40 29.77
N GLU A 134 -11.71 -11.12 30.17
CA GLU A 134 -12.54 -10.10 29.52
C GLU A 134 -12.16 -9.92 28.04
N TYR A 135 -10.87 -9.93 27.70
CA TYR A 135 -10.41 -9.88 26.30
C TYR A 135 -10.88 -11.10 25.50
N HIS A 136 -10.69 -12.32 26.02
CA HIS A 136 -11.14 -13.54 25.33
C HIS A 136 -12.64 -13.58 25.14
N ARG A 137 -13.42 -13.17 26.15
CA ARG A 137 -14.89 -13.09 26.05
C ARG A 137 -15.31 -12.09 24.98
N HIS A 138 -14.73 -10.89 24.96
CA HIS A 138 -15.06 -9.87 23.95
C HIS A 138 -14.66 -10.32 22.54
N GLN A 139 -13.55 -11.03 22.40
CA GLN A 139 -13.14 -11.59 21.12
C GLN A 139 -14.11 -12.69 20.64
N ALA A 140 -14.55 -13.58 21.52
CA ALA A 140 -15.54 -14.60 21.17
C ALA A 140 -16.88 -13.96 20.79
N GLU A 141 -17.32 -12.94 21.53
CA GLU A 141 -18.53 -12.17 21.21
C GLU A 141 -18.42 -11.50 19.84
N PHE A 142 -17.31 -10.80 19.58
CA PHE A 142 -17.02 -10.20 18.28
C PHE A 142 -17.14 -11.22 17.16
N ALA A 143 -16.44 -12.35 17.29
CA ALA A 143 -16.37 -13.35 16.25
C ALA A 143 -17.74 -13.99 15.99
N ALA A 144 -18.52 -14.26 17.04
CA ALA A 144 -19.89 -14.76 16.92
C ALA A 144 -20.83 -13.76 16.23
N LEU A 145 -20.73 -12.47 16.56
CA LEU A 145 -21.50 -11.41 15.91
C LEU A 145 -21.20 -11.32 14.42
N VAL A 146 -19.92 -11.33 14.04
CA VAL A 146 -19.51 -11.28 12.63
C VAL A 146 -20.00 -12.51 11.87
N ARG A 147 -19.75 -13.73 12.40
CA ARG A 147 -20.22 -14.98 11.77
C ARG A 147 -21.74 -15.00 11.59
N THR A 148 -22.50 -14.57 12.59
CA THR A 148 -23.96 -14.49 12.53
C THR A 148 -24.44 -13.51 11.46
N ALA A 149 -23.83 -12.32 11.40
CA ALA A 149 -24.19 -11.31 10.43
C ALA A 149 -23.86 -11.76 8.99
N VAL A 150 -22.68 -12.35 8.78
CA VAL A 150 -22.27 -12.90 7.47
C VAL A 150 -23.19 -14.05 7.05
N ALA A 151 -23.54 -14.97 7.95
CA ALA A 151 -24.49 -16.05 7.67
C ALA A 151 -25.89 -15.53 7.32
N ALA A 152 -26.27 -14.36 7.82
CA ALA A 152 -27.51 -13.67 7.47
C ALA A 152 -27.42 -12.86 6.14
N GLY A 153 -26.34 -12.99 5.38
CA GLY A 153 -26.14 -12.28 4.11
C GLY A 153 -25.69 -10.83 4.25
N ARG A 154 -25.28 -10.40 5.44
CA ARG A 154 -24.89 -9.00 5.70
C ARG A 154 -23.43 -8.75 5.32
N ARG A 155 -23.17 -7.55 4.83
CA ARG A 155 -21.82 -7.02 4.61
C ARG A 155 -21.32 -6.36 5.89
N VAL A 156 -20.27 -6.92 6.46
CA VAL A 156 -19.67 -6.53 7.73
C VAL A 156 -18.31 -5.91 7.48
N VAL A 157 -18.05 -4.73 8.06
CA VAL A 157 -16.72 -4.11 7.99
C VAL A 157 -16.24 -3.72 9.38
N ILE A 158 -14.95 -3.93 9.64
CA ILE A 158 -14.24 -3.33 10.78
C ILE A 158 -13.27 -2.28 10.26
N LEU A 159 -13.32 -1.09 10.86
CA LEU A 159 -12.49 0.03 10.45
C LEU A 159 -11.20 0.06 11.24
N SER A 160 -10.08 0.11 10.53
CA SER A 160 -8.73 0.14 11.08
C SER A 160 -8.09 1.51 10.80
N GLY A 161 -7.50 2.11 11.82
CA GLY A 161 -6.67 3.31 11.64
C GLY A 161 -5.36 2.96 10.93
N GLY A 162 -4.97 3.77 9.95
CA GLY A 162 -3.77 3.51 9.15
C GLY A 162 -3.97 2.39 8.13
N ASP A 163 -2.97 1.52 8.03
CA ASP A 163 -2.99 0.31 7.21
C ASP A 163 -3.17 -0.93 8.11
N PRO A 164 -4.15 -1.83 7.83
CA PRO A 164 -4.42 -2.96 8.70
C PRO A 164 -3.23 -3.92 8.87
N MET A 165 -2.34 -4.01 7.88
CA MET A 165 -1.28 -5.03 7.81
C MET A 165 0.09 -4.52 8.28
N ILE A 166 0.19 -3.26 8.70
CA ILE A 166 1.43 -2.63 9.19
C ILE A 166 1.22 -2.21 10.64
N TYR A 167 1.66 -3.04 11.59
CA TYR A 167 1.40 -2.87 13.03
C TYR A 167 -0.08 -2.69 13.41
N GLY A 168 -1.00 -3.08 12.53
CA GLY A 168 -2.44 -2.92 12.72
C GLY A 168 -3.01 -3.99 13.66
N PRO A 169 -3.86 -3.60 14.63
CA PRO A 169 -4.43 -4.55 15.59
C PRO A 169 -5.55 -5.42 15.00
N ASP A 170 -6.09 -5.04 13.84
CA ASP A 170 -7.23 -5.74 13.23
C ASP A 170 -6.80 -6.98 12.44
N ILE A 171 -5.50 -7.22 12.28
CA ILE A 171 -4.99 -8.47 11.71
C ILE A 171 -5.44 -9.70 12.51
N TRP A 172 -5.57 -9.57 13.83
CA TRP A 172 -6.00 -10.66 14.69
C TRP A 172 -7.45 -11.07 14.40
N SER A 173 -8.29 -10.13 13.92
CA SER A 173 -9.62 -10.42 13.41
C SER A 173 -9.57 -11.27 12.14
N LEU A 174 -8.57 -11.07 11.26
CA LEU A 174 -8.37 -11.94 10.10
C LEU A 174 -7.99 -13.37 10.51
N LYS A 175 -7.14 -13.50 11.53
CA LYS A 175 -6.73 -14.82 12.06
C LYS A 175 -7.92 -15.56 12.67
N GLU A 176 -8.71 -14.85 13.49
CA GLU A 176 -9.90 -15.41 14.14
C GLU A 176 -11.01 -15.77 13.15
N LEU A 177 -11.23 -14.95 12.13
CA LEU A 177 -12.34 -15.07 11.19
C LEU A 177 -11.90 -15.57 9.80
N HIS A 178 -10.80 -16.32 9.73
CA HIS A 178 -10.26 -16.85 8.48
C HIS A 178 -11.27 -17.75 7.74
N ASP A 179 -12.17 -18.41 8.48
CA ASP A 179 -13.27 -19.23 7.96
C ASP A 179 -14.25 -18.45 7.08
N LEU A 180 -14.27 -17.11 7.18
CA LEU A 180 -15.14 -16.24 6.40
C LEU A 180 -14.48 -15.67 5.14
N ASP A 181 -13.26 -16.11 4.80
CA ASP A 181 -12.45 -15.58 3.69
C ASP A 181 -12.38 -14.04 3.69
N PRO A 182 -11.90 -13.41 4.77
CA PRO A 182 -12.04 -11.98 4.97
C PRO A 182 -11.28 -11.17 3.93
N GLN A 183 -11.90 -10.09 3.45
CA GLN A 183 -11.26 -9.14 2.57
C GLN A 183 -10.42 -8.12 3.35
N VAL A 184 -9.29 -7.70 2.79
CA VAL A 184 -8.50 -6.60 3.33
C VAL A 184 -8.50 -5.46 2.33
N ILE A 185 -8.97 -4.29 2.75
CA ILE A 185 -8.86 -3.07 1.97
C ILE A 185 -7.70 -2.26 2.55
N PRO A 186 -6.62 -2.03 1.78
CA PRO A 186 -5.44 -1.34 2.27
C PRO A 186 -5.76 0.13 2.57
N GLY A 187 -5.09 0.67 3.59
CA GLY A 187 -5.14 2.08 3.97
C GLY A 187 -3.76 2.69 3.92
N LEU A 188 -3.67 4.03 3.91
CA LEU A 188 -2.37 4.67 4.05
C LEU A 188 -1.83 4.38 5.45
N SER A 189 -0.56 3.99 5.56
CA SER A 189 0.10 3.94 6.87
C SER A 189 0.51 5.34 7.29
N ALA A 190 0.72 5.55 8.60
CA ALA A 190 1.40 6.73 9.12
C ALA A 190 2.77 6.93 8.45
N PHE A 191 3.41 5.84 8.05
CA PHE A 191 4.64 5.87 7.27
C PHE A 191 4.48 6.57 5.92
N ASN A 192 3.44 6.28 5.14
CA ASN A 192 3.22 6.95 3.84
C ASN A 192 2.98 8.46 4.01
N ALA A 193 2.19 8.84 5.02
CA ALA A 193 1.93 10.25 5.31
C ALA A 193 3.20 10.97 5.79
N ALA A 194 3.97 10.35 6.69
CA ALA A 194 5.21 10.93 7.19
C ALA A 194 6.28 11.07 6.10
N ASN A 195 6.36 10.11 5.17
CA ASN A 195 7.21 10.22 3.99
C ASN A 195 6.86 11.45 3.15
N ALA A 196 5.57 11.67 2.88
CA ALA A 196 5.11 12.84 2.15
C ALA A 196 5.43 14.15 2.89
N ALA A 197 5.31 14.18 4.21
CA ALA A 197 5.70 15.33 5.03
C ALA A 197 7.21 15.62 4.92
N LEU A 198 8.07 14.59 5.04
CA LEU A 198 9.53 14.75 5.00
C LEU A 198 10.07 15.25 3.66
N GLN A 199 9.36 14.94 2.57
CA GLN A 199 9.74 15.29 1.20
C GLN A 199 11.16 14.85 0.81
N VAL A 200 11.54 13.63 1.21
CA VAL A 200 12.91 13.10 1.03
C VAL A 200 12.92 11.65 0.57
N ARG A 201 13.81 11.32 -0.37
CA ARG A 201 14.01 9.94 -0.81
C ARG A 201 14.76 9.17 0.26
N LEU A 202 14.23 8.02 0.69
CA LEU A 202 14.76 7.31 1.86
C LEU A 202 15.86 6.28 1.55
N GLY A 203 16.00 5.87 0.28
CA GLY A 203 16.90 4.77 -0.09
C GLY A 203 16.32 3.42 0.31
N GLU A 204 17.15 2.57 0.92
CA GLU A 204 16.68 1.36 1.59
C GLU A 204 15.91 1.76 2.87
N VAL A 205 14.89 1.00 3.26
CA VAL A 205 14.08 1.35 4.45
C VAL A 205 14.03 0.18 5.40
N ILE A 206 14.18 0.45 6.69
CA ILE A 206 13.95 -0.55 7.74
C ILE A 206 12.84 -0.03 8.64
N LEU A 207 11.67 -0.66 8.59
CA LEU A 207 10.57 -0.38 9.50
C LEU A 207 10.74 -1.22 10.76
N THR A 208 10.66 -0.62 11.94
CA THR A 208 10.78 -1.34 13.22
C THR A 208 9.93 -0.70 14.31
N ALA A 209 9.77 -1.39 15.43
CA ALA A 209 9.17 -0.89 16.64
C ALA A 209 9.92 -1.48 17.85
N PRO A 210 10.01 -0.78 18.99
CA PRO A 210 10.69 -1.27 20.21
C PRO A 210 9.83 -2.32 20.94
N PHE A 211 9.38 -3.34 20.22
CA PHE A 211 8.60 -4.44 20.75
C PHE A 211 9.53 -5.56 21.22
N GLN A 212 9.47 -5.83 22.51
CA GLN A 212 10.26 -6.88 23.14
C GLN A 212 9.79 -8.25 22.67
N ARG A 213 10.75 -9.15 22.42
CA ARG A 213 10.48 -10.55 22.14
C ARG A 213 10.40 -11.33 23.45
N GLU A 214 9.76 -12.49 23.41
CA GLU A 214 9.78 -13.38 24.56
C GLU A 214 11.22 -13.91 24.77
N GLY A 215 11.81 -13.61 25.93
CA GLY A 215 13.18 -14.01 26.27
C GLY A 215 14.30 -13.20 25.61
N ALA A 216 14.00 -12.14 24.83
CA ALA A 216 15.01 -11.28 24.20
C ALA A 216 14.55 -9.81 24.08
N GLY A 217 15.49 -8.88 23.92
CA GLY A 217 15.18 -7.48 23.61
C GLY A 217 14.55 -7.30 22.22
N ASP A 218 14.25 -6.05 21.85
CA ASP A 218 13.94 -5.74 20.45
C ASP A 218 15.23 -5.76 19.58
N SER A 219 15.09 -5.55 18.27
CA SER A 219 16.18 -5.66 17.28
C SER A 219 16.72 -4.31 16.78
N ILE A 220 16.48 -3.20 17.50
CA ILE A 220 16.81 -1.86 16.99
C ILE A 220 18.30 -1.70 16.70
N GLU A 221 19.19 -2.09 17.60
CA GLU A 221 20.64 -1.93 17.42
C GLU A 221 21.19 -2.83 16.31
N GLN A 222 20.59 -4.02 16.15
CA GLN A 222 20.99 -4.97 15.10
C GLN A 222 20.66 -4.43 13.72
N LEU A 223 19.54 -3.71 13.60
CA LEU A 223 19.04 -3.15 12.35
C LEU A 223 19.53 -1.71 12.09
N ALA A 224 20.24 -1.11 13.05
CA ALA A 224 20.77 0.24 12.95
C ALA A 224 22.14 0.26 12.28
N GLY A 225 22.56 1.45 11.81
CA GLY A 225 23.93 1.70 11.36
C GLY A 225 24.20 1.41 9.88
N HIS A 226 23.19 0.99 9.11
CA HIS A 226 23.34 0.81 7.67
C HIS A 226 23.36 2.16 6.94
N GLU A 227 24.49 2.50 6.33
CA GLU A 227 24.70 3.80 5.66
C GLU A 227 23.65 4.11 4.58
N ARG A 228 23.18 3.08 3.87
CA ARG A 228 22.20 3.21 2.77
C ARG A 228 20.75 3.09 3.19
N ALA A 229 20.49 2.74 4.46
CA ALA A 229 19.14 2.52 4.94
C ALA A 229 18.69 3.64 5.87
N THR A 230 17.41 4.00 5.76
CA THR A 230 16.74 4.83 6.75
C THR A 230 15.97 3.93 7.70
N LEU A 231 16.32 3.99 8.99
CA LEU A 231 15.59 3.30 10.05
C LEU A 231 14.36 4.12 10.42
N VAL A 232 13.19 3.51 10.40
CA VAL A 232 11.90 4.13 10.73
C VAL A 232 11.28 3.40 11.91
N ILE A 233 11.08 4.11 13.00
CA ILE A 233 10.66 3.55 14.28
C ILE A 233 9.21 3.96 14.55
N PHE A 234 8.34 2.96 14.51
CA PHE A 234 6.96 3.04 14.97
C PHE A 234 6.89 2.94 16.48
N MET A 235 5.95 3.68 17.07
CA MET A 235 5.64 3.61 18.50
C MET A 235 6.92 3.66 19.36
N PRO A 236 7.71 4.74 19.29
CA PRO A 236 9.05 4.79 19.90
C PRO A 236 9.07 4.66 21.44
N ARG A 237 7.91 4.66 22.11
CA ARG A 237 7.72 4.46 23.56
C ARG A 237 8.58 5.43 24.40
N ASP A 238 9.62 4.91 25.04
CA ASP A 238 10.54 5.65 25.91
C ASP A 238 11.64 6.27 25.06
N LEU A 239 11.46 7.56 24.75
CA LEU A 239 12.34 8.31 23.85
C LEU A 239 13.76 8.46 24.40
N LYS A 240 13.90 8.71 25.70
CA LYS A 240 15.22 8.91 26.30
C LYS A 240 16.04 7.63 26.18
N LYS A 241 15.43 6.51 26.59
CA LYS A 241 16.06 5.19 26.45
C LYS A 241 16.35 4.86 24.99
N LEU A 242 15.43 5.19 24.08
CA LEU A 242 15.60 4.93 22.65
C LEU A 242 16.80 5.70 22.08
N PHE A 243 16.90 7.01 22.32
CA PHE A 243 18.01 7.80 21.79
C PHE A 243 19.36 7.46 22.44
N ASP A 244 19.39 7.08 23.72
CA ASP A 244 20.60 6.54 24.36
C ASP A 244 21.09 5.27 23.64
N ARG A 245 20.18 4.39 23.19
CA ARG A 245 20.51 3.18 22.42
C ARG A 245 20.98 3.52 21.00
N LEU A 246 20.29 4.44 20.33
CA LEU A 246 20.66 4.87 18.97
C LEU A 246 22.05 5.54 18.94
N ALA A 247 22.38 6.35 19.96
CA ALA A 247 23.68 7.00 20.10
C ALA A 247 24.85 6.01 20.32
N ALA A 248 24.57 4.77 20.73
CA ALA A 248 25.58 3.74 20.86
C ALA A 248 25.97 3.11 19.50
N VAL A 249 25.15 3.28 18.46
CA VAL A 249 25.35 2.65 17.14
C VAL A 249 25.61 3.69 16.05
N TYR A 250 24.91 4.81 16.08
CA TYR A 250 25.04 5.88 15.09
C TYR A 250 26.06 6.94 15.52
N ALA A 251 26.70 7.56 14.52
CA ALA A 251 27.49 8.77 14.76
C ALA A 251 26.59 9.89 15.30
N ALA A 252 27.13 10.74 16.19
CA ALA A 252 26.42 11.83 16.86
C ALA A 252 25.66 12.75 15.88
N GLU A 253 26.27 13.07 14.75
CA GLU A 253 25.71 13.95 13.71
C GLU A 253 24.75 13.25 12.75
N THR A 254 24.47 11.96 12.93
CA THR A 254 23.56 11.22 12.05
C THR A 254 22.20 11.92 12.05
N PRO A 255 21.67 12.31 10.87
CA PRO A 255 20.40 13.02 10.78
C PRO A 255 19.23 12.20 11.35
N VAL A 256 18.33 12.90 12.05
CA VAL A 256 17.09 12.36 12.62
C VAL A 256 15.93 13.27 12.24
N ALA A 257 14.79 12.66 11.94
CA ALA A 257 13.53 13.36 11.78
C ALA A 257 12.44 12.73 12.65
N VAL A 258 11.68 13.57 13.36
CA VAL A 258 10.53 13.17 14.16
C VAL A 258 9.29 13.73 13.50
N VAL A 259 8.39 12.88 13.04
CA VAL A 259 7.15 13.28 12.37
C VAL A 259 5.97 13.00 13.28
N ALA A 260 5.36 14.05 13.82
CA ALA A 260 4.19 13.99 14.69
C ALA A 260 2.89 14.27 13.92
N ASP A 261 1.81 13.57 14.28
CA ASP A 261 0.46 13.74 13.69
C ASP A 261 0.47 13.67 12.15
N ALA A 262 1.28 12.76 11.58
CA ALA A 262 1.44 12.60 10.14
C ALA A 262 0.08 12.44 9.42
N GLY A 263 -0.14 13.25 8.40
CA GLY A 263 -1.38 13.26 7.61
C GLY A 263 -2.54 14.07 8.22
N VAL A 264 -2.32 14.81 9.31
CA VAL A 264 -3.33 15.68 9.92
C VAL A 264 -3.01 17.15 9.64
N VAL A 265 -3.80 17.79 8.77
CA VAL A 265 -3.62 19.19 8.40
C VAL A 265 -3.69 20.09 9.63
N GLY A 266 -2.70 20.98 9.76
CA GLY A 266 -2.59 21.94 10.86
C GLY A 266 -2.06 21.37 12.18
N ARG A 267 -1.91 20.04 12.31
CA ARG A 267 -1.25 19.40 13.46
C ARG A 267 0.02 18.64 13.10
N GLU A 268 0.19 18.25 11.85
CA GLU A 268 1.40 17.62 11.34
C GLU A 268 2.63 18.51 11.61
N GLN A 269 3.66 17.91 12.22
CA GLN A 269 4.91 18.59 12.54
C GLN A 269 6.09 17.68 12.24
N VAL A 270 7.15 18.25 11.66
CA VAL A 270 8.43 17.57 11.49
C VAL A 270 9.50 18.35 12.25
N THR A 271 10.17 17.66 13.16
CA THR A 271 11.35 18.16 13.87
C THR A 271 12.58 17.46 13.32
N LEU A 272 13.48 18.22 12.68
CA LEU A 272 14.76 17.73 12.19
C LEU A 272 15.86 17.99 13.23
N GLY A 273 16.82 17.08 13.31
CA GLY A 273 17.97 17.20 14.22
C GLY A 273 18.99 16.11 13.95
N SER A 274 19.77 15.79 14.98
CA SER A 274 20.76 14.70 14.95
C SER A 274 20.53 13.74 16.11
N VAL A 275 21.16 12.57 16.06
CA VAL A 275 21.11 11.58 17.15
C VAL A 275 21.55 12.20 18.47
N ALA A 276 22.65 12.97 18.49
CA ALA A 276 23.11 13.65 19.70
C ALA A 276 22.13 14.74 20.18
N GLY A 277 21.52 15.48 19.26
CA GLY A 277 20.54 16.51 19.60
C GLY A 277 19.33 15.94 20.34
N PHE A 278 18.74 14.88 19.81
CA PHE A 278 17.59 14.22 20.44
C PHE A 278 17.97 13.36 21.65
N GLN A 279 19.20 12.86 21.73
CA GLN A 279 19.71 12.24 22.96
C GLN A 279 19.79 13.25 24.11
N ALA A 280 20.24 14.47 23.82
CA ALA A 280 20.33 15.55 24.81
C ALA A 280 18.93 16.00 25.27
N ASP A 281 17.99 16.20 24.33
CA ASP A 281 16.62 16.57 24.66
C ASP A 281 15.60 15.98 23.66
N SER A 282 14.78 15.05 24.15
CA SER A 282 13.61 14.51 23.46
C SER A 282 12.31 14.80 24.20
N SER A 283 12.31 15.70 25.18
CA SER A 283 11.19 15.90 26.12
C SER A 283 9.96 16.55 25.49
N ALA A 284 10.16 17.32 24.41
CA ALA A 284 9.09 17.97 23.66
C ALA A 284 8.33 17.04 22.70
N ILE A 285 8.80 15.80 22.51
CA ILE A 285 8.20 14.85 21.55
C ILE A 285 7.12 14.03 22.23
N ASP A 286 5.92 14.04 21.63
CA ASP A 286 4.86 13.09 21.98
C ASP A 286 5.10 11.75 21.28
N SER A 287 5.64 10.77 22.02
CA SER A 287 5.97 9.45 21.48
C SER A 287 4.78 8.64 20.98
N ARG A 288 3.53 8.96 21.40
CA ARG A 288 2.34 8.21 20.99
C ARG A 288 1.86 8.57 19.59
N ARG A 289 2.23 9.75 19.10
CA ARG A 289 1.74 10.31 17.83
C ARG A 289 2.88 10.56 16.84
N SER A 290 4.05 10.00 17.10
CA SER A 290 5.26 10.28 16.34
C SER A 290 5.88 9.03 15.72
N LEU A 291 6.43 9.21 14.51
CA LEU A 291 7.39 8.32 13.88
C LEU A 291 8.79 8.94 13.97
N ILE A 292 9.80 8.12 14.18
CA ILE A 292 11.21 8.58 14.20
C ILE A 292 11.93 7.96 13.02
N TYR A 293 12.62 8.79 12.26
CA TYR A 293 13.47 8.41 11.14
C TYR A 293 14.93 8.70 11.52
N VAL A 294 15.83 7.77 11.23
CA VAL A 294 17.28 7.93 11.46
C VAL A 294 18.02 7.45 10.23
N GLY A 295 18.87 8.31 9.64
CA GLY A 295 19.66 7.94 8.47
C GLY A 295 20.14 9.13 7.63
N GLN A 296 21.17 8.90 6.82
CA GLN A 296 21.85 9.96 6.05
C GLN A 296 20.95 10.62 5.01
N ALA A 297 19.97 9.90 4.47
CA ALA A 297 19.00 10.43 3.51
C ALA A 297 18.31 11.71 4.00
N LEU A 298 18.03 11.80 5.31
CA LEU A 298 17.30 12.90 5.94
C LEU A 298 18.06 14.23 5.91
N ALA A 299 19.38 14.23 5.63
CA ALA A 299 20.15 15.47 5.44
C ALA A 299 19.59 16.36 4.32
N THR A 300 18.81 15.79 3.40
CA THR A 300 18.17 16.48 2.28
C THR A 300 16.66 16.64 2.45
N ALA A 301 16.14 16.47 3.67
CA ALA A 301 14.71 16.64 3.94
C ALA A 301 14.24 18.06 3.67
N GLN A 302 13.09 18.17 3.01
CA GLN A 302 12.54 19.44 2.51
C GLN A 302 11.20 19.78 3.17
N TYR A 303 10.96 19.30 4.39
CA TYR A 303 9.73 19.63 5.11
C TYR A 303 9.50 21.14 5.14
N ARG A 304 8.32 21.54 4.69
CA ARG A 304 7.80 22.89 4.86
C ARG A 304 6.52 22.80 5.66
N PRO A 305 6.42 23.49 6.81
CA PRO A 305 5.14 23.56 7.50
C PRO A 305 4.12 24.10 6.52
N ALA A 306 3.02 23.36 6.32
CA ALA A 306 1.99 23.75 5.36
C ALA A 306 1.55 25.19 5.68
N PRO A 307 1.68 26.16 4.74
CA PRO A 307 1.17 27.49 5.00
C PRO A 307 -0.35 27.41 5.18
N LEU A 308 -0.90 28.24 6.07
CA LEU A 308 -2.34 28.53 6.07
C LEU A 308 -2.73 28.85 4.62
N ARG A 309 -3.72 28.13 4.06
CA ARG A 309 -4.16 28.26 2.65
C ARG A 309 -4.26 29.74 2.27
N THR A 310 -3.25 30.27 1.58
CA THR A 310 -3.32 31.61 1.01
C THR A 310 -4.02 31.48 -0.32
N ALA A 311 -5.27 31.94 -0.38
CA ALA A 311 -6.00 31.99 -1.64
C ALA A 311 -5.24 32.89 -2.64
N GLY A 312 -4.96 32.38 -3.84
CA GLY A 312 -4.49 33.19 -4.97
C GLY A 312 -3.00 33.06 -5.36
N ARG A 313 -2.22 32.12 -4.81
CA ARG A 313 -0.89 31.77 -5.36
C ARG A 313 -0.95 30.39 -6.00
N GLY A 314 -0.37 30.26 -7.20
CA GLY A 314 -0.21 28.98 -7.88
C GLY A 314 0.66 28.04 -7.04
N LYS A 315 0.52 26.73 -7.24
CA LYS A 315 1.17 25.71 -6.41
C LYS A 315 1.47 24.46 -7.20
N PHE A 316 2.59 23.81 -6.87
CA PHE A 316 2.95 22.51 -7.43
C PHE A 316 2.63 21.38 -6.45
N TYR A 317 2.00 20.33 -6.96
CA TYR A 317 1.64 19.13 -6.20
C TYR A 317 2.31 17.90 -6.80
N LEU A 318 3.00 17.12 -5.97
CA LEU A 318 3.44 15.78 -6.31
C LEU A 318 2.43 14.78 -5.74
N VAL A 319 1.57 14.24 -6.60
CA VAL A 319 0.38 13.49 -6.20
C VAL A 319 0.54 12.00 -6.46
N ARG A 320 0.36 11.20 -5.42
CA ARG A 320 0.30 9.75 -5.55
C ARG A 320 -1.12 9.27 -5.67
N VAL A 321 -1.37 8.49 -6.72
CA VAL A 321 -2.71 7.99 -7.05
C VAL A 321 -2.90 6.50 -6.73
N GLY A 322 -1.96 5.89 -6.01
CA GLY A 322 -1.98 4.45 -5.69
C GLY A 322 -1.30 3.57 -6.74
N PRO A 323 -1.05 2.28 -6.45
CA PRO A 323 -0.28 1.40 -7.32
C PRO A 323 -1.13 0.77 -8.44
N GLY A 324 -2.42 0.57 -8.16
CA GLY A 324 -3.34 -0.27 -8.91
C GLY A 324 -4.56 0.49 -9.43
N ASP A 325 -5.76 -0.06 -9.29
CA ASP A 325 -6.98 0.54 -9.81
C ASP A 325 -7.24 1.96 -9.28
N ALA A 326 -8.03 2.74 -10.01
CA ALA A 326 -8.28 4.15 -9.70
C ALA A 326 -8.95 4.37 -8.34
N ASP A 327 -9.69 3.38 -7.84
CA ASP A 327 -10.37 3.42 -6.55
C ASP A 327 -9.41 3.34 -5.35
N LEU A 328 -8.14 2.98 -5.56
CA LEU A 328 -7.08 3.06 -4.55
C LEU A 328 -6.52 4.48 -4.37
N ALA A 329 -6.94 5.44 -5.20
CA ALA A 329 -6.62 6.85 -4.95
C ALA A 329 -7.34 7.37 -3.71
N THR A 330 -6.65 8.20 -2.94
CA THR A 330 -7.21 8.90 -1.77
C THR A 330 -8.14 10.03 -2.22
N GLN A 331 -9.09 10.41 -1.37
CA GLN A 331 -9.92 11.59 -1.65
C GLN A 331 -9.07 12.85 -1.81
N ARG A 332 -7.99 13.00 -1.04
CA ARG A 332 -7.04 14.11 -1.15
C ARG A 332 -6.40 14.17 -2.53
N ALA A 333 -5.94 13.04 -3.07
CA ALA A 333 -5.39 12.97 -4.42
C ALA A 333 -6.42 13.38 -5.48
N LEU A 334 -7.66 12.87 -5.38
CA LEU A 334 -8.74 13.21 -6.31
C LEU A 334 -9.11 14.69 -6.23
N GLN A 335 -9.16 15.28 -5.03
CA GLN A 335 -9.44 16.71 -4.84
C GLN A 335 -8.35 17.61 -5.43
N VAL A 336 -7.08 17.18 -5.42
CA VAL A 336 -6.00 17.93 -6.10
C VAL A 336 -6.11 17.79 -7.61
N ILE A 337 -6.41 16.60 -8.13
CA ILE A 337 -6.66 16.38 -9.57
C ILE A 337 -7.82 17.27 -10.06
N GLU A 338 -8.90 17.35 -9.29
CA GLU A 338 -10.06 18.18 -9.60
C GLU A 338 -9.70 19.67 -9.70
N LYS A 339 -8.80 20.16 -8.84
CA LYS A 339 -8.38 21.58 -8.81
C LYS A 339 -7.25 21.91 -9.79
N ALA A 340 -6.53 20.92 -10.28
CA ALA A 340 -5.38 21.14 -11.15
C ALA A 340 -5.78 21.75 -12.51
N ASP A 341 -5.02 22.75 -12.94
CA ASP A 341 -5.13 23.40 -14.25
C ASP A 341 -4.21 22.70 -15.27
N LEU A 342 -3.04 22.27 -14.82
CA LEU A 342 -2.03 21.55 -15.60
C LEU A 342 -1.63 20.26 -14.90
N ILE A 343 -1.68 19.15 -15.63
CA ILE A 343 -1.40 17.82 -15.09
C ILE A 343 -0.26 17.16 -15.88
N PHE A 344 0.72 16.61 -15.17
CA PHE A 344 1.75 15.75 -15.72
C PHE A 344 1.48 14.31 -15.27
N ALA A 345 1.32 13.37 -16.20
CA ALA A 345 1.02 11.98 -15.86
C ALA A 345 1.52 11.01 -16.93
N GLN A 346 1.87 9.77 -16.57
CA GLN A 346 2.15 8.73 -17.56
C GLN A 346 0.87 8.36 -18.33
N GLU A 347 0.99 7.88 -19.58
CA GLU A 347 -0.18 7.47 -20.38
C GLU A 347 -1.07 6.45 -19.65
N LYS A 348 -0.46 5.44 -19.01
CA LYS A 348 -1.19 4.46 -18.19
C LYS A 348 -2.03 5.10 -17.08
N ILE A 349 -1.52 6.16 -16.44
CA ILE A 349 -2.25 6.87 -15.39
C ILE A 349 -3.35 7.72 -16.02
N ARG A 350 -3.07 8.41 -17.13
CA ARG A 350 -4.09 9.16 -17.87
C ARG A 350 -5.27 8.26 -18.24
N ASP A 351 -4.99 7.07 -18.78
CA ASP A 351 -6.01 6.14 -19.24
C ASP A 351 -6.81 5.57 -18.05
N ARG A 352 -6.13 5.19 -16.96
CA ARG A 352 -6.76 4.67 -15.73
C ARG A 352 -7.61 5.72 -15.01
N PHE A 353 -7.21 6.98 -15.03
CA PHE A 353 -7.90 8.10 -14.38
C PHE A 353 -8.70 8.97 -15.37
N GLN A 354 -9.03 8.46 -16.56
CA GLN A 354 -9.70 9.23 -17.61
C GLN A 354 -10.97 9.94 -17.13
N ALA A 355 -11.76 9.29 -16.26
CA ALA A 355 -12.97 9.86 -15.67
C ALA A 355 -12.70 11.15 -14.87
N TYR A 356 -11.54 11.25 -14.21
CA TYR A 356 -11.13 12.39 -13.40
C TYR A 356 -10.35 13.47 -14.18
N LEU A 357 -9.84 13.11 -15.37
CA LEU A 357 -8.96 13.96 -16.19
C LEU A 357 -9.67 14.58 -17.39
N THR A 358 -10.97 14.31 -17.56
CA THR A 358 -11.76 14.86 -18.68
C THR A 358 -11.76 16.38 -18.64
N GLY A 359 -11.40 17.02 -19.76
CA GLY A 359 -11.31 18.47 -19.87
C GLY A 359 -10.07 19.11 -19.24
N LYS A 360 -9.15 18.31 -18.67
CA LYS A 360 -7.89 18.78 -18.09
C LYS A 360 -6.77 18.81 -19.14
N GLN A 361 -5.84 19.76 -19.01
CA GLN A 361 -4.61 19.72 -19.78
C GLN A 361 -3.65 18.68 -19.18
N VAL A 362 -3.44 17.56 -19.88
CA VAL A 362 -2.57 16.47 -19.43
C VAL A 362 -1.36 16.32 -20.36
N LEU A 363 -0.15 16.51 -19.83
CA LEU A 363 1.12 16.29 -20.51
C LEU A 363 1.72 14.94 -20.12
N THR A 364 1.99 14.08 -21.11
CA THR A 364 2.47 12.72 -20.88
C THR A 364 3.96 12.50 -21.16
N ALA A 365 4.69 13.51 -21.62
CA ALA A 365 6.09 13.36 -22.04
C ALA A 365 7.11 13.28 -20.87
N TYR A 366 6.77 13.83 -19.70
CA TYR A 366 7.71 14.08 -18.59
C TYR A 366 7.75 12.97 -17.52
N HIS A 367 7.39 11.74 -17.89
CA HIS A 367 7.50 10.58 -17.02
C HIS A 367 8.84 9.84 -17.19
N ARG A 368 9.22 9.05 -16.18
CA ARG A 368 10.44 8.21 -16.16
C ARG A 368 11.75 8.99 -16.39
N LEU A 369 11.79 10.21 -15.88
CA LEU A 369 13.02 10.97 -15.74
C LEU A 369 13.81 10.37 -14.55
N PHE A 370 14.43 9.21 -14.76
CA PHE A 370 15.31 8.62 -13.76
C PHE A 370 16.58 9.46 -13.64
N PRO A 371 16.99 9.85 -12.42
CA PRO A 371 18.13 10.71 -12.26
C PRO A 371 19.42 9.96 -12.60
N PHE A 372 20.29 10.57 -13.40
CA PHE A 372 21.72 10.22 -13.47
C PHE A 372 22.46 10.51 -12.14
N TYR A 373 21.73 10.63 -11.02
CA TYR A 373 22.20 10.94 -9.68
C TYR A 373 23.17 12.12 -9.61
N GLY A 374 22.92 13.16 -10.41
CA GLY A 374 23.77 14.35 -10.46
C GLY A 374 25.15 14.13 -11.07
N LYS A 375 25.40 12.99 -11.73
CA LYS A 375 26.62 12.78 -12.52
C LYS A 375 26.62 13.69 -13.73
N ASP A 376 27.79 14.26 -14.04
CA ASP A 376 28.03 14.89 -15.34
C ASP A 376 27.77 13.87 -16.46
N CYS A 377 27.12 14.28 -17.55
CA CYS A 377 26.88 13.40 -18.70
C CYS A 377 28.17 12.78 -19.25
N ALA A 378 29.29 13.48 -19.17
CA ALA A 378 30.60 12.96 -19.56
C ALA A 378 31.13 11.85 -18.62
N ALA A 379 30.60 11.77 -17.39
CA ALA A 379 30.96 10.77 -16.39
C ALA A 379 30.02 9.54 -16.37
N VAL A 380 28.98 9.52 -17.22
CA VAL A 380 28.05 8.38 -17.34
C VAL A 380 28.67 7.29 -18.21
N LYS A 381 28.85 6.09 -17.63
CA LYS A 381 29.43 4.95 -18.34
C LYS A 381 28.46 4.38 -19.39
N ALA A 382 29.00 3.82 -20.48
CA ALA A 382 28.21 3.21 -21.55
C ALA A 382 27.29 2.06 -21.07
N GLU A 383 27.69 1.33 -20.02
CA GLU A 383 26.84 0.27 -19.44
C GLU A 383 25.61 0.83 -18.68
N GLU A 384 25.70 2.06 -18.16
CA GLU A 384 24.59 2.78 -17.50
C GLU A 384 23.61 3.34 -18.56
N GLN A 385 24.12 3.74 -19.73
CA GLN A 385 23.31 4.22 -20.86
C GLN A 385 22.36 3.16 -21.43
N GLY A 386 22.73 1.86 -21.42
CA GLY A 386 21.89 0.78 -21.94
C GLY A 386 20.67 0.42 -21.06
N ARG A 387 20.66 0.85 -19.80
CA ARG A 387 19.54 0.64 -18.86
C ARG A 387 18.49 1.74 -18.94
N GLU A 388 18.92 2.93 -19.36
CA GLU A 388 18.11 4.12 -19.47
C GLU A 388 17.61 4.27 -20.91
N ARG A 389 16.33 4.60 -21.06
CA ARG A 389 15.69 4.68 -22.39
C ARG A 389 15.98 6.00 -23.13
N ARG A 390 16.75 6.90 -22.51
CA ARG A 390 17.07 8.25 -22.99
C ARG A 390 18.54 8.54 -22.70
N SER A 391 19.16 9.35 -23.55
CA SER A 391 20.50 9.88 -23.26
C SER A 391 20.48 10.87 -22.09
N CYS A 392 21.64 11.08 -21.47
CA CYS A 392 21.80 12.05 -20.38
C CYS A 392 21.43 13.49 -20.79
N GLU A 393 21.80 13.88 -22.01
CA GLU A 393 21.44 15.19 -22.56
C GLU A 393 19.93 15.36 -22.74
N GLU A 394 19.25 14.34 -23.29
CA GLU A 394 17.80 14.36 -23.46
C GLU A 394 17.06 14.40 -22.12
N TYR A 395 17.58 13.71 -21.11
CA TYR A 395 17.06 13.75 -19.74
C TYR A 395 17.10 15.18 -19.18
N HIS A 396 18.28 15.81 -19.15
CA HIS A 396 18.42 17.14 -18.57
C HIS A 396 17.63 18.20 -19.34
N ARG A 397 17.53 18.07 -20.67
CA ARG A 397 16.69 18.95 -21.47
C ARG A 397 15.22 18.85 -21.07
N GLN A 398 14.68 17.64 -20.94
CA GLN A 398 13.28 17.44 -20.54
C GLN A 398 13.01 17.82 -19.09
N GLN A 399 13.99 17.61 -18.20
CA GLN A 399 13.94 18.07 -16.81
C GLN A 399 13.81 19.60 -16.75
N ALA A 400 14.68 20.32 -17.49
CA ALA A 400 14.65 21.78 -17.55
C ALA A 400 13.36 22.32 -18.19
N GLU A 401 12.88 21.66 -19.25
CA GLU A 401 11.62 21.99 -19.91
C GLU A 401 10.42 21.80 -18.97
N PHE A 402 10.35 20.66 -18.27
CA PHE A 402 9.35 20.42 -17.23
C PHE A 402 9.38 21.54 -16.19
N ALA A 403 10.56 21.85 -15.65
CA ALA A 403 10.69 22.83 -14.59
C ALA A 403 10.29 24.24 -15.05
N ALA A 404 10.62 24.63 -16.29
CA ALA A 404 10.19 25.89 -16.89
C ALA A 404 8.66 25.96 -17.03
N LEU A 405 8.01 24.90 -17.50
CA LEU A 405 6.54 24.83 -17.62
C LEU A 405 5.85 24.95 -16.27
N VAL A 406 6.35 24.22 -15.26
CA VAL A 406 5.78 24.27 -13.90
C VAL A 406 5.93 25.67 -13.30
N ARG A 407 7.13 26.27 -13.38
CA ARG A 407 7.39 27.62 -12.87
C ARG A 407 6.50 28.67 -13.53
N ALA A 408 6.36 28.62 -14.86
CA ALA A 408 5.49 29.53 -15.60
C ALA A 408 4.02 29.41 -15.16
N ALA A 409 3.50 28.17 -15.08
CA ALA A 409 2.12 27.93 -14.66
C ALA A 409 1.88 28.39 -13.21
N VAL A 410 2.81 28.10 -12.29
CA VAL A 410 2.71 28.55 -10.89
C VAL A 410 2.77 30.08 -10.79
N ALA A 411 3.62 30.75 -11.59
CA ALA A 411 3.68 32.20 -11.65
C ALA A 411 2.38 32.85 -12.18
N GLU A 412 1.64 32.14 -13.04
CA GLU A 412 0.30 32.53 -13.50
C GLU A 412 -0.82 32.25 -12.47
N GLY A 413 -0.48 31.71 -11.30
CA GLY A 413 -1.46 31.38 -10.26
C GLY A 413 -2.12 30.01 -10.42
N LYS A 414 -1.64 29.17 -11.36
CA LYS A 414 -2.24 27.85 -11.63
C LYS A 414 -1.86 26.80 -10.59
N THR A 415 -2.76 25.85 -10.41
CA THR A 415 -2.49 24.60 -9.70
C THR A 415 -1.91 23.59 -10.67
N VAL A 416 -0.70 23.11 -10.39
CA VAL A 416 0.02 22.14 -11.20
C VAL A 416 0.15 20.84 -10.44
N ALA A 417 -0.22 19.71 -11.05
CA ALA A 417 -0.12 18.39 -10.41
C ALA A 417 0.70 17.41 -11.25
N MET A 418 1.68 16.76 -10.63
CA MET A 418 2.38 15.60 -11.20
C MET A 418 1.83 14.33 -10.56
N LEU A 419 1.20 13.47 -11.37
CA LEU A 419 0.58 12.23 -10.93
C LEU A 419 1.52 11.05 -11.19
N ASP A 420 1.80 10.28 -10.15
CA ASP A 420 2.46 8.98 -10.31
C ASP A 420 1.90 7.93 -9.33
N SER A 421 2.26 6.68 -9.56
CA SER A 421 1.81 5.54 -8.76
C SER A 421 2.67 5.34 -7.51
N GLY A 422 2.14 4.59 -6.53
CA GLY A 422 2.91 4.15 -5.36
C GLY A 422 3.16 5.24 -4.32
N ASP A 423 4.32 5.19 -3.68
CA ASP A 423 4.81 6.16 -2.69
C ASP A 423 6.02 6.93 -3.28
N PRO A 424 6.12 8.26 -3.09
CA PRO A 424 7.19 9.05 -3.71
C PRO A 424 8.58 8.72 -3.17
N MET A 425 8.65 8.40 -1.88
CA MET A 425 9.89 8.41 -1.10
C MET A 425 10.49 7.01 -0.99
N ILE A 426 9.73 6.00 -1.40
CA ILE A 426 10.14 4.61 -1.51
C ILE A 426 10.35 4.28 -2.99
N TYR A 427 11.58 4.45 -3.47
CA TYR A 427 11.97 4.15 -4.85
C TYR A 427 11.15 4.89 -5.94
N GLY A 428 10.52 6.03 -5.60
CA GLY A 428 9.73 6.84 -6.53
C GLY A 428 10.59 7.52 -7.60
N PRO A 429 10.26 7.41 -8.90
CA PRO A 429 11.11 7.86 -10.00
C PRO A 429 11.06 9.38 -10.24
N ASP A 430 10.15 10.08 -9.59
CA ASP A 430 9.77 11.49 -9.80
C ASP A 430 10.07 12.38 -8.59
N ALA A 431 10.61 11.81 -7.50
CA ALA A 431 11.03 12.58 -6.33
C ALA A 431 12.17 13.58 -6.62
N TRP A 432 12.85 13.48 -7.78
CA TRP A 432 13.80 14.51 -8.25
C TRP A 432 13.11 15.87 -8.48
N ALA A 433 11.81 15.88 -8.79
CA ALA A 433 11.06 17.13 -9.01
C ALA A 433 11.04 18.00 -7.75
N LEU A 434 11.12 17.40 -6.56
CA LEU A 434 11.17 18.13 -5.29
C LEU A 434 12.49 18.90 -5.14
N THR A 435 13.60 18.32 -5.59
CA THR A 435 14.90 19.01 -5.60
C THR A 435 14.95 20.06 -6.70
N GLU A 436 14.47 19.74 -7.90
CA GLU A 436 14.46 20.66 -9.05
C GLU A 436 13.58 21.89 -8.80
N LEU A 437 12.45 21.71 -8.13
CA LEU A 437 11.45 22.76 -7.86
C LEU A 437 11.49 23.24 -6.41
N ALA A 438 12.65 23.12 -5.75
CA ALA A 438 12.83 23.59 -4.39
C ALA A 438 12.59 25.12 -4.23
N ASP A 439 12.56 25.89 -5.33
CA ASP A 439 12.16 27.30 -5.33
C ASP A 439 10.64 27.53 -5.23
N LEU A 440 9.82 26.52 -5.48
CA LEU A 440 8.35 26.63 -5.48
C LEU A 440 7.71 26.12 -4.19
N ASP A 441 6.52 26.63 -3.85
CA ASP A 441 5.66 25.98 -2.85
C ASP A 441 5.19 24.63 -3.40
N THR A 442 5.72 23.56 -2.80
CA THR A 442 5.49 22.18 -3.24
C THR A 442 4.85 21.38 -2.11
N GLU A 443 3.78 20.68 -2.45
CA GLU A 443 3.12 19.75 -1.54
C GLU A 443 3.11 18.34 -2.12
N VAL A 444 3.46 17.37 -1.28
CA VAL A 444 3.39 15.96 -1.63
C VAL A 444 2.09 15.40 -1.07
N VAL A 445 1.23 14.89 -1.95
CA VAL A 445 0.02 14.16 -1.53
C VAL A 445 0.38 12.68 -1.43
N PRO A 446 0.33 12.08 -0.22
CA PRO A 446 0.65 10.67 -0.06
C PRO A 446 -0.38 9.78 -0.74
N GLY A 447 0.04 8.57 -1.10
CA GLY A 447 -0.81 7.56 -1.70
C GLY A 447 -0.34 6.17 -1.30
N LEU A 448 -1.17 5.17 -1.59
CA LEU A 448 -0.83 3.78 -1.31
C LEU A 448 0.41 3.36 -2.09
N SER A 449 1.35 2.71 -1.42
CA SER A 449 2.42 1.97 -2.09
C SER A 449 1.89 0.62 -2.61
N CYS A 450 2.60 0.05 -3.58
CA CYS A 450 2.40 -1.37 -3.93
C CYS A 450 2.66 -2.29 -2.71
N PHE A 451 3.46 -1.84 -1.74
CA PHE A 451 3.65 -2.52 -0.45
C PHE A 451 2.34 -2.66 0.34
N ASN A 452 1.56 -1.58 0.48
CA ASN A 452 0.27 -1.62 1.17
C ASN A 452 -0.70 -2.57 0.47
N ALA A 453 -0.84 -2.41 -0.85
CA ALA A 453 -1.72 -3.26 -1.65
C ALA A 453 -1.30 -4.74 -1.60
N ALA A 454 0.00 -5.03 -1.67
CA ALA A 454 0.51 -6.39 -1.63
C ALA A 454 0.34 -7.04 -0.26
N ASN A 455 0.49 -6.29 0.85
CA ASN A 455 0.19 -6.81 2.18
C ASN A 455 -1.29 -7.17 2.31
N ALA A 456 -2.20 -6.34 1.75
CA ALA A 456 -3.62 -6.65 1.72
C ALA A 456 -3.92 -7.90 0.87
N ALA A 457 -3.27 -8.07 -0.28
CA ALA A 457 -3.39 -9.27 -1.11
C ALA A 457 -2.90 -10.54 -0.40
N LEU A 458 -1.81 -10.42 0.38
CA LEU A 458 -1.26 -11.51 1.19
C LEU A 458 -2.11 -11.84 2.43
N ARG A 459 -2.92 -10.88 2.89
CA ARG A 459 -3.67 -10.94 4.16
C ARG A 459 -2.77 -11.34 5.34
N ALA A 460 -1.52 -10.90 5.29
CA ALA A 460 -0.46 -11.24 6.22
C ALA A 460 0.13 -9.96 6.81
N GLY A 461 0.27 -9.95 8.12
CA GLY A 461 0.89 -8.84 8.85
C GLY A 461 2.37 -8.95 8.67
N VAL A 462 2.92 -8.09 7.83
CA VAL A 462 4.35 -8.12 7.51
C VAL A 462 5.23 -7.85 8.74
N THR A 463 4.66 -7.21 9.77
CA THR A 463 5.28 -6.95 11.08
C THR A 463 5.01 -8.03 12.14
N GLU A 464 4.30 -9.11 11.80
CA GLU A 464 3.93 -10.20 12.70
C GLU A 464 4.86 -11.43 12.57
N GLY A 465 6.11 -11.21 12.12
CA GLY A 465 7.11 -12.27 12.07
C GLY A 465 7.38 -12.85 13.45
N ARG A 466 7.59 -14.17 13.55
CA ARG A 466 7.88 -14.85 14.82
C ARG A 466 9.29 -14.49 15.29
N HIS A 467 10.20 -14.27 14.33
CA HIS A 467 11.58 -13.91 14.61
C HIS A 467 11.83 -12.40 14.67
N SER A 468 11.01 -11.57 14.01
CA SER A 468 11.21 -10.13 14.00
C SER A 468 9.89 -9.42 13.74
N HIS A 469 9.67 -8.30 14.43
CA HIS A 469 8.58 -7.37 14.13
C HIS A 469 8.98 -6.31 13.11
N SER A 470 10.21 -6.39 12.60
CA SER A 470 10.78 -5.42 11.67
C SER A 470 10.65 -5.87 10.23
N VAL A 471 10.61 -4.90 9.32
CA VAL A 471 10.49 -5.13 7.88
C VAL A 471 11.58 -4.37 7.15
N ILE A 472 12.36 -5.07 6.33
CA ILE A 472 13.40 -4.47 5.51
C ILE A 472 12.88 -4.35 4.07
N PHE A 473 12.89 -3.13 3.54
CA PHE A 473 12.59 -2.84 2.15
C PHE A 473 13.90 -2.77 1.41
N ALA A 474 14.19 -3.82 0.65
CA ALA A 474 15.43 -3.89 -0.09
C ALA A 474 15.22 -3.67 -1.58
N SER A 475 16.09 -2.86 -2.18
CA SER A 475 16.30 -2.87 -3.62
C SER A 475 17.26 -4.00 -3.99
N GLY A 476 17.38 -4.30 -5.28
CA GLY A 476 18.21 -5.44 -5.71
C GLY A 476 19.69 -5.37 -5.35
N TRP A 477 20.18 -4.23 -4.87
CA TRP A 477 21.59 -3.92 -4.64
C TRP A 477 22.08 -4.25 -3.22
N SER A 478 21.16 -4.30 -2.25
CA SER A 478 21.45 -4.48 -0.81
C SER A 478 21.05 -5.85 -0.27
N VAL A 479 20.39 -6.68 -1.08
CA VAL A 479 19.72 -7.92 -0.63
C VAL A 479 20.63 -8.83 0.21
N GLY A 480 21.87 -9.06 -0.22
CA GLY A 480 22.81 -9.91 0.53
C GLY A 480 23.24 -9.32 1.87
N GLU A 481 23.41 -7.99 1.94
CA GLU A 481 23.74 -7.26 3.16
C GLU A 481 22.58 -7.29 4.16
N MET A 482 21.36 -7.09 3.67
CA MET A 482 20.16 -7.03 4.50
C MET A 482 19.64 -8.41 4.93
N ALA A 483 19.92 -9.46 4.15
CA ALA A 483 19.42 -10.81 4.39
C ALA A 483 19.96 -11.45 5.68
N VAL A 484 21.08 -10.95 6.20
CA VAL A 484 21.70 -11.48 7.43
C VAL A 484 20.83 -11.27 8.68
N HIS A 485 19.96 -10.26 8.66
CA HIS A 485 19.09 -9.94 9.80
C HIS A 485 17.93 -10.92 9.96
N GLN A 486 17.57 -11.62 8.87
CA GLN A 486 16.45 -12.55 8.82
C GLN A 486 15.10 -11.98 9.32
N SER A 487 14.96 -10.66 9.36
CA SER A 487 13.67 -9.97 9.49
C SER A 487 12.79 -10.21 8.26
N SER A 488 11.50 -9.88 8.35
CA SER A 488 10.63 -9.81 7.18
C SER A 488 11.28 -8.93 6.12
N MET A 489 11.36 -9.40 4.89
CA MET A 489 11.99 -8.67 3.80
C MET A 489 11.02 -8.54 2.63
N VAL A 490 10.97 -7.33 2.08
CA VAL A 490 10.19 -6.99 0.88
C VAL A 490 11.13 -6.43 -0.17
N LEU A 491 11.24 -7.13 -1.29
CA LEU A 491 12.12 -6.73 -2.38
C LEU A 491 11.35 -5.95 -3.45
N PHE A 492 11.83 -4.74 -3.70
CA PHE A 492 11.45 -3.90 -4.83
C PHE A 492 12.41 -4.18 -5.97
N THR A 493 12.03 -5.11 -6.84
CA THR A 493 12.97 -5.84 -7.69
C THR A 493 13.51 -5.05 -8.89
N MET A 494 12.84 -3.97 -9.30
CA MET A 494 13.30 -3.00 -10.30
C MET A 494 14.02 -3.61 -11.53
N ARG A 495 13.49 -4.71 -12.08
CA ARG A 495 14.01 -5.47 -13.25
C ARG A 495 15.23 -6.38 -13.03
N THR A 496 15.63 -6.62 -11.80
CA THR A 496 16.75 -7.54 -11.51
C THR A 496 16.35 -8.99 -11.80
N ASP A 497 17.33 -9.83 -12.12
CA ASP A 497 17.12 -11.25 -12.40
C ASP A 497 16.59 -11.98 -11.15
N PHE A 498 15.38 -12.53 -11.25
CA PHE A 498 14.70 -13.21 -10.16
C PHE A 498 15.50 -14.40 -9.61
N LYS A 499 16.16 -15.16 -10.49
CA LYS A 499 17.02 -16.29 -10.07
C LYS A 499 18.19 -15.79 -9.24
N LYS A 500 18.82 -14.69 -9.66
CA LYS A 500 19.94 -14.09 -8.93
C LYS A 500 19.53 -13.69 -7.51
N PHE A 501 18.29 -13.22 -7.30
CA PHE A 501 17.80 -12.93 -5.96
C PHE A 501 17.68 -14.16 -5.10
N VAL A 502 17.01 -15.20 -5.61
CA VAL A 502 16.83 -16.46 -4.88
C VAL A 502 18.19 -17.06 -4.51
N ASP A 503 19.14 -17.09 -5.46
CA ASP A 503 20.50 -17.57 -5.22
C ASP A 503 21.26 -16.73 -4.16
N THR A 504 21.03 -15.41 -4.12
CA THR A 504 21.67 -14.53 -3.14
C THR A 504 21.07 -14.72 -1.76
N LEU A 505 19.75 -14.80 -1.67
CA LEU A 505 19.00 -15.04 -0.43
C LEU A 505 19.33 -16.42 0.16
N GLY A 506 19.52 -17.44 -0.67
CA GLY A 506 19.86 -18.80 -0.24
C GLY A 506 21.20 -18.93 0.50
N ARG A 507 22.00 -17.87 0.54
CA ARG A 507 23.22 -17.80 1.34
C ARG A 507 22.95 -17.48 2.82
N SER A 508 21.84 -16.82 3.11
CA SER A 508 21.47 -16.36 4.46
C SER A 508 20.18 -17.00 4.97
N TYR A 509 19.33 -17.51 4.08
CA TYR A 509 18.04 -18.13 4.42
C TYR A 509 18.03 -19.61 4.06
N ALA A 510 17.37 -20.42 4.90
CA ALA A 510 17.16 -21.83 4.63
C ALA A 510 16.19 -22.04 3.47
N ALA A 511 16.29 -23.18 2.77
CA ALA A 511 15.47 -23.48 1.59
C ALA A 511 13.96 -23.58 1.89
N ASP A 512 13.59 -23.87 3.14
CA ASP A 512 12.21 -23.93 3.61
C ASP A 512 11.67 -22.56 4.07
N THR A 513 12.48 -21.49 4.00
CA THR A 513 12.04 -20.13 4.35
C THR A 513 10.86 -19.76 3.47
N PRO A 514 9.70 -19.37 4.04
CA PRO A 514 8.52 -19.00 3.28
C PRO A 514 8.78 -17.76 2.42
N VAL A 515 8.24 -17.81 1.20
CA VAL A 515 8.36 -16.75 0.20
C VAL A 515 7.01 -16.55 -0.48
N ALA A 516 6.66 -15.31 -0.79
CA ALA A 516 5.51 -15.00 -1.62
C ALA A 516 5.85 -13.98 -2.71
N LEU A 517 5.40 -14.25 -3.92
CA LEU A 517 5.47 -13.33 -5.05
C LEU A 517 4.10 -12.66 -5.21
N VAL A 518 4.03 -11.33 -5.09
CA VAL A 518 2.80 -10.57 -5.35
C VAL A 518 2.97 -9.81 -6.65
N CYS A 519 2.21 -10.21 -7.67
CA CYS A 519 2.20 -9.60 -8.99
C CYS A 519 1.02 -8.63 -9.11
N SER A 520 1.26 -7.46 -9.70
CA SER A 520 0.25 -6.44 -9.99
C SER A 520 -0.62 -6.08 -8.78
N ALA A 521 0.01 -5.90 -7.61
CA ALA A 521 -0.69 -5.55 -6.39
C ALA A 521 -1.58 -4.31 -6.57
N GLY A 522 -2.86 -4.45 -6.22
CA GLY A 522 -3.88 -3.40 -6.32
C GLY A 522 -4.67 -3.36 -7.63
N TYR A 523 -4.37 -4.21 -8.61
CA TYR A 523 -5.16 -4.33 -9.85
C TYR A 523 -6.10 -5.54 -9.78
N ALA A 524 -7.40 -5.30 -9.61
CA ALA A 524 -8.37 -6.36 -9.33
C ALA A 524 -8.44 -7.45 -10.42
N ASP A 525 -8.11 -7.12 -11.67
CA ASP A 525 -8.19 -8.03 -12.82
C ASP A 525 -6.94 -8.91 -13.01
N ARG A 526 -5.81 -8.54 -12.40
CA ARG A 526 -4.50 -9.19 -12.65
C ARG A 526 -3.62 -9.37 -11.41
N GLU A 527 -4.11 -8.99 -10.24
CA GLU A 527 -3.44 -9.28 -8.97
C GLU A 527 -3.30 -10.79 -8.79
N LYS A 528 -2.09 -11.24 -8.50
CA LYS A 528 -1.80 -12.66 -8.30
C LYS A 528 -0.77 -12.83 -7.20
N VAL A 529 -1.08 -13.71 -6.25
CA VAL A 529 -0.15 -14.14 -5.21
C VAL A 529 0.32 -15.56 -5.50
N ILE A 530 1.62 -15.79 -5.47
CA ILE A 530 2.24 -17.11 -5.60
C ILE A 530 3.00 -17.40 -4.31
N HIS A 531 2.55 -18.39 -3.55
CA HIS A 531 3.19 -18.82 -2.31
C HIS A 531 4.13 -20.00 -2.55
N GLY A 532 5.26 -19.99 -1.85
CA GLY A 532 6.18 -21.11 -1.79
C GLY A 532 7.22 -20.94 -0.71
N THR A 533 8.37 -21.56 -0.96
CA THR A 533 9.57 -21.43 -0.16
C THR A 533 10.71 -20.98 -1.05
N LEU A 534 11.82 -20.54 -0.45
CA LEU A 534 13.01 -20.15 -1.20
C LEU A 534 13.52 -21.26 -2.13
N GLY A 535 13.38 -22.53 -1.72
CA GLY A 535 13.75 -23.70 -2.52
C GLY A 535 12.77 -24.08 -3.62
N THR A 536 11.53 -23.58 -3.60
CA THR A 536 10.44 -23.99 -4.54
C THR A 536 9.93 -22.87 -5.42
N ILE A 537 10.12 -21.60 -5.05
CA ILE A 537 9.50 -20.45 -5.71
C ILE A 537 9.92 -20.30 -7.19
N LEU A 538 11.14 -20.71 -7.55
CA LEU A 538 11.61 -20.66 -8.94
C LEU A 538 10.82 -21.61 -9.85
N GLU A 539 10.48 -22.79 -9.34
CA GLU A 539 9.67 -23.78 -10.07
C GLU A 539 8.21 -23.33 -10.17
N GLN A 540 7.65 -22.80 -9.07
CA GLN A 540 6.25 -22.34 -9.03
C GLN A 540 5.95 -21.15 -9.93
N VAL A 541 6.96 -20.31 -10.19
CA VAL A 541 6.87 -19.21 -11.17
C VAL A 541 6.94 -19.73 -12.61
N GLY A 542 7.22 -21.02 -12.82
CA GLY A 542 7.09 -21.71 -14.11
C GLY A 542 8.20 -21.39 -15.10
N GLY A 543 9.35 -20.89 -14.65
CA GLY A 543 10.47 -20.49 -15.51
C GLY A 543 10.21 -19.24 -16.37
N GLU A 544 9.00 -18.69 -16.34
CA GLU A 544 8.68 -17.41 -16.96
C GLU A 544 9.26 -16.27 -16.11
N ARG A 545 9.73 -15.21 -16.78
CA ARG A 545 10.14 -14.00 -16.08
C ARG A 545 8.90 -13.39 -15.41
N PRO A 546 8.90 -13.13 -14.08
CA PRO A 546 7.81 -12.41 -13.44
C PRO A 546 7.44 -11.13 -14.20
N PRO A 547 6.17 -10.68 -14.15
CA PRO A 547 5.77 -9.42 -14.75
C PRO A 547 6.62 -8.26 -14.18
N PHE A 548 6.66 -7.12 -14.86
CA PHE A 548 7.46 -5.98 -14.38
C PHE A 548 7.02 -5.48 -12.99
N GLU A 549 5.72 -5.54 -12.70
CA GLU A 549 5.07 -5.03 -11.48
C GLU A 549 4.95 -6.17 -10.47
N TYR A 550 6.03 -6.53 -9.75
CA TYR A 550 5.98 -7.53 -8.69
C TYR A 550 6.82 -7.16 -7.47
N LEU A 551 6.40 -7.68 -6.31
CA LEU A 551 7.13 -7.67 -5.05
C LEU A 551 7.45 -9.10 -4.63
N LEU A 552 8.64 -9.31 -4.05
CA LEU A 552 9.02 -10.57 -3.43
C LEU A 552 9.06 -10.39 -1.92
N TYR A 553 8.27 -11.18 -1.21
CA TYR A 553 8.20 -11.21 0.24
C TYR A 553 8.92 -12.44 0.76
N ILE A 554 9.73 -12.27 1.79
CA ILE A 554 10.51 -13.34 2.43
C ILE A 554 10.35 -13.21 3.93
N GLY A 555 10.04 -14.30 4.61
CA GLY A 555 9.98 -14.33 6.07
C GLY A 555 8.91 -15.25 6.63
N ASP A 556 9.03 -15.54 7.91
CA ASP A 556 8.15 -16.46 8.63
C ASP A 556 6.74 -15.91 8.91
N PHE A 557 6.54 -14.59 8.79
CA PHE A 557 5.22 -13.96 8.88
C PHE A 557 4.23 -14.50 7.83
N LEU A 558 4.74 -15.09 6.74
CA LEU A 558 3.94 -15.75 5.69
C LEU A 558 3.44 -17.14 6.08
N ARG A 559 3.92 -17.75 7.19
CA ARG A 559 3.47 -19.10 7.59
C ARG A 559 1.97 -19.11 7.87
N ASP A 560 1.50 -18.09 8.59
CA ASP A 560 0.10 -17.98 8.97
C ASP A 560 -0.79 -17.81 7.71
N SER A 561 -0.36 -17.02 6.70
CA SER A 561 -1.14 -16.85 5.46
C SER A 561 -1.23 -18.09 4.58
N VAL A 562 -0.20 -18.94 4.59
CA VAL A 562 -0.23 -20.25 3.89
C VAL A 562 -1.10 -21.26 4.63
N ASP A 563 -1.11 -21.23 5.97
CA ASP A 563 -1.95 -22.13 6.77
C ASP A 563 -3.45 -21.79 6.64
N TYR A 564 -3.82 -20.52 6.39
CA TYR A 564 -5.20 -20.11 6.15
C TYR A 564 -5.76 -20.52 4.79
N LEU A 565 -4.91 -20.62 3.76
CA LEU A 565 -5.34 -20.99 2.39
C LEU A 565 -5.46 -22.50 2.19
N ASN A 566 -4.84 -23.31 3.07
CA ASN A 566 -4.77 -24.77 2.95
C ASN A 566 -5.66 -25.52 3.97
N ARG A 567 -6.51 -24.82 4.72
CA ARG A 567 -7.56 -25.39 5.60
C ARG A 567 -8.93 -24.95 5.12
#